data_AF-A0A9X1QAT3-F1
#
_entry.id   AF-A0A9X1QAT3-F1
#
_cell.length_a   1.000
_cell.length_b   1.000
_cell.length_c   1.000
_cell.angle_alpha   90.00
_cell.angle_beta   90.00
_cell.angle_gamma   90.00
#
_symmetry.space_group_name_H-M   'P 1'
#
loop_
_entity.id
_entity.type
_entity.pdbx_description
1 polymer ?
#
loop_
_entity_poly.entity_id
_entity_poly.type
_entity_poly.pdbx_seq_one_letter_code
_entity_poly.pdbx_strand_id
1 'polypeptide(L)'
;MVKTHYQAAGTALFGILIIFLMIRCSSGDLSDSSLNKPELSMSKFFVDERAAVKLLSGVHSIEQNARTTESRERRIEEVKSFKNEKGKTVFYIINYEDREGFVILSADKRLKPILAFSEDGSFGEKTDNPGIQLWFDIIKENFNGAQRQSEAHIDVINHWAQLEQNLRGGRILDEAINTPELSCEWFVTHPLPGNSTVAHLTTNLSTWKQGIGYNAYCPAGVAVKNCKGDYQCSKAPTGCGPVAVAQVLKFHHKPVTANGHAYSSAMFNAMPKNAPPQCQPSNANHINLAQLIRDAGKDMDAVYNTIVPALGIPMSGSGCQTWSIPGHIDNFFANRGFTSFDKDFFGNAATVSEELRASRPVIVFGSNCAACAANQHIWVMDGIKDLYAVFNDANGYCYENHSIYYQMNWGWGDISENNTWFSYTGIVGAGTLYNSSNMRAYIIKP
;
A
#
# COMPACT_ATOMS: atom_id res chain seq x y z
N MET A 1 -20.78 -68.07 -14.71
CA MET A 1 -22.03 -67.32 -14.97
C MET A 1 -22.71 -66.98 -13.65
N VAL A 2 -23.75 -66.14 -13.67
CA VAL A 2 -24.40 -65.57 -12.47
C VAL A 2 -24.97 -66.63 -11.50
N LYS A 3 -24.54 -66.56 -10.23
CA LYS A 3 -25.25 -66.86 -8.95
C LYS A 3 -24.21 -66.96 -7.82
N THR A 4 -24.18 -66.05 -6.85
CA THR A 4 -24.87 -66.12 -5.53
C THR A 4 -24.61 -67.41 -4.74
N HIS A 5 -23.88 -67.30 -3.63
CA HIS A 5 -23.95 -68.23 -2.52
C HIS A 5 -24.13 -67.45 -1.20
N TYR A 6 -25.22 -67.74 -0.50
CA TYR A 6 -25.43 -67.39 0.91
C TYR A 6 -26.35 -68.45 1.53
N GLN A 7 -25.78 -69.35 2.33
CA GLN A 7 -26.43 -70.27 3.26
C GLN A 7 -25.33 -70.63 4.29
N ALA A 8 -25.32 -70.23 5.56
CA ALA A 8 -26.34 -69.87 6.56
C ALA A 8 -26.87 -71.03 7.41
N ALA A 9 -26.18 -71.28 8.53
CA ALA A 9 -26.66 -71.89 9.78
C ALA A 9 -25.58 -71.61 10.86
N GLY A 10 -25.87 -71.31 12.14
CA GLY A 10 -27.16 -71.02 12.80
C GLY A 10 -26.94 -70.01 13.95
N THR A 11 -27.92 -69.16 14.27
CA THR A 11 -28.99 -69.39 15.28
C THR A 11 -28.54 -69.36 16.75
N ALA A 12 -28.65 -68.18 17.38
CA ALA A 12 -29.09 -68.03 18.77
C ALA A 12 -29.69 -66.61 18.96
N LEU A 13 -30.93 -66.51 19.44
CA LEU A 13 -31.51 -65.25 19.90
C LEU A 13 -31.16 -65.07 21.38
N PHE A 14 -30.72 -63.86 21.77
CA PHE A 14 -31.04 -63.29 23.07
C PHE A 14 -30.99 -61.76 22.96
N GLY A 15 -32.14 -61.10 23.20
CA GLY A 15 -32.24 -59.65 23.29
C GLY A 15 -32.58 -59.27 24.72
N ILE A 16 -31.75 -58.45 25.37
CA ILE A 16 -32.03 -57.92 26.71
C ILE A 16 -31.92 -56.38 26.71
N LEU A 17 -33.03 -55.81 27.18
CA LEU A 17 -33.37 -54.46 27.58
C LEU A 17 -32.22 -53.51 27.99
N ILE A 18 -32.36 -52.25 27.58
CA ILE A 18 -31.63 -51.09 28.13
C ILE A 18 -32.14 -50.78 29.54
N ILE A 19 -31.23 -50.51 30.49
CA ILE A 19 -31.56 -49.86 31.77
C ILE A 19 -30.72 -48.59 31.91
N PHE A 20 -31.39 -47.44 32.02
CA PHE A 20 -30.77 -46.17 32.43
C PHE A 20 -30.55 -46.16 33.95
N LEU A 21 -29.37 -45.72 34.39
CA LEU A 21 -29.11 -45.40 35.80
C LEU A 21 -28.67 -43.93 35.91
N MET A 22 -29.66 -43.07 36.18
CA MET A 22 -29.46 -41.67 36.53
C MET A 22 -29.18 -41.55 38.02
N ILE A 23 -28.05 -40.96 38.41
CA ILE A 23 -27.84 -40.45 39.77
C ILE A 23 -27.54 -38.95 39.65
N ARG A 24 -28.47 -38.14 40.15
CA ARG A 24 -28.24 -36.72 40.44
C ARG A 24 -27.47 -36.60 41.76
N CYS A 25 -26.61 -35.59 41.85
CA CYS A 25 -26.39 -34.86 43.09
C CYS A 25 -26.47 -33.36 42.76
N SER A 26 -26.91 -32.53 43.70
CA SER A 26 -27.16 -31.10 43.47
C SER A 26 -26.71 -30.25 44.65
N SER A 27 -26.24 -29.03 44.33
CA SER A 27 -25.99 -27.90 45.23
C SER A 27 -25.03 -28.13 46.41
N GLY A 28 -23.84 -27.54 46.29
CA GLY A 28 -22.88 -27.31 47.38
C GLY A 28 -21.69 -26.52 46.83
N ASP A 29 -21.55 -25.26 47.24
CA ASP A 29 -20.52 -24.37 46.71
C ASP A 29 -19.11 -24.77 47.15
N LEU A 30 -18.21 -24.96 46.18
CA LEU A 30 -16.81 -24.59 46.31
C LEU A 30 -16.37 -23.90 45.03
N SER A 31 -15.73 -22.74 45.18
CA SER A 31 -15.19 -21.98 44.07
C SER A 31 -13.88 -22.59 43.61
N ASP A 32 -13.80 -22.94 42.32
CA ASP A 32 -12.53 -22.91 41.59
C ASP A 32 -12.57 -21.73 40.63
N SER A 33 -11.55 -20.88 40.69
CA SER A 33 -11.54 -19.62 39.99
C SER A 33 -11.26 -19.82 38.51
N SER A 34 -12.19 -19.42 37.64
CA SER A 34 -11.90 -19.30 36.21
C SER A 34 -10.79 -18.26 36.01
N LEU A 35 -9.57 -18.75 35.76
CA LEU A 35 -8.43 -17.94 35.34
C LEU A 35 -8.67 -17.42 33.91
N ASN A 36 -9.56 -16.44 33.81
CA ASN A 36 -9.64 -15.51 32.70
C ASN A 36 -8.24 -14.92 32.49
N LYS A 37 -7.51 -15.37 31.46
CA LYS A 37 -6.32 -14.66 30.98
C LYS A 37 -6.77 -13.26 30.58
N PRO A 38 -6.37 -12.21 31.31
CA PRO A 38 -6.97 -10.90 31.13
C PRO A 38 -6.53 -10.26 29.81
N GLU A 39 -7.30 -9.29 29.34
CA GLU A 39 -7.02 -8.49 28.14
C GLU A 39 -5.74 -7.61 28.28
N LEU A 40 -5.10 -7.65 29.44
CA LEU A 40 -3.86 -6.98 29.84
C LEU A 40 -2.68 -7.16 28.87
N SER A 41 -2.71 -8.19 28.00
CA SER A 41 -1.74 -8.36 26.91
C SER A 41 -1.77 -7.21 25.88
N MET A 42 -2.92 -6.54 25.70
CA MET A 42 -3.05 -5.46 24.73
C MET A 42 -2.43 -4.13 25.20
N SER A 43 -2.51 -3.82 26.50
CA SER A 43 -2.18 -2.48 27.02
C SER A 43 -0.68 -2.17 27.02
N LYS A 44 0.20 -3.17 26.90
CA LYS A 44 1.66 -2.94 26.80
C LYS A 44 2.07 -2.29 25.47
N PHE A 45 1.41 -2.67 24.37
CA PHE A 45 1.81 -2.25 23.02
C PHE A 45 0.86 -1.23 22.41
N PHE A 46 -0.38 -1.11 22.90
CA PHE A 46 -1.33 -0.12 22.43
C PHE A 46 -0.85 1.32 22.71
N VAL A 47 -0.91 2.18 21.69
CA VAL A 47 -0.70 3.62 21.80
C VAL A 47 -2.06 4.28 21.81
N ASP A 48 -2.41 4.95 22.91
CA ASP A 48 -3.67 5.70 23.01
C ASP A 48 -3.60 7.07 22.30
N GLU A 49 -4.76 7.71 22.14
CA GLU A 49 -4.89 8.97 21.40
C GLU A 49 -4.17 10.15 22.07
N ARG A 50 -4.09 10.17 23.41
CA ARG A 50 -3.33 11.20 24.14
C ARG A 50 -1.84 10.96 23.99
N ALA A 51 -1.38 9.70 23.96
CA ALA A 51 -0.01 9.36 23.63
C ALA A 51 0.33 9.77 22.18
N ALA A 52 -0.54 9.45 21.21
CA ALA A 52 -0.39 9.84 19.81
C ALA A 52 -0.31 11.37 19.62
N VAL A 53 -1.22 12.12 20.26
CA VAL A 53 -1.18 13.60 20.28
C VAL A 53 0.11 14.10 20.93
N LYS A 54 0.52 13.58 22.09
CA LYS A 54 1.74 14.02 22.78
C LYS A 54 3.00 13.77 21.94
N LEU A 55 3.04 12.68 21.16
CA LEU A 55 4.15 12.37 20.26
C LEU A 55 4.22 13.29 19.04
N LEU A 56 3.11 13.91 18.63
CA LEU A 56 3.02 14.64 17.36
C LEU A 56 2.59 16.11 17.47
N SER A 57 2.28 16.60 18.66
CA SER A 57 2.02 18.01 18.97
C SER A 57 3.33 18.79 19.11
N GLY A 58 3.56 19.82 18.28
CA GLY A 58 4.86 20.52 18.25
C GLY A 58 5.91 19.82 17.38
N VAL A 59 5.48 18.87 16.54
CA VAL A 59 6.35 18.30 15.50
C VAL A 59 6.73 19.38 14.50
N HIS A 60 8.03 19.57 14.42
CA HIS A 60 8.69 20.19 13.28
C HIS A 60 8.91 19.08 12.23
N SER A 61 8.96 19.42 10.95
CA SER A 61 9.05 18.49 9.80
C SER A 61 9.76 17.15 10.09
N ILE A 62 9.16 16.03 9.66
CA ILE A 62 9.68 14.66 9.89
C ILE A 62 11.10 14.47 9.30
N GLU A 63 11.51 15.34 8.38
CA GLU A 63 12.80 15.36 7.68
C GLU A 63 14.01 15.88 8.51
N GLN A 64 14.00 15.76 9.85
CA GLN A 64 15.07 16.27 10.72
C GLN A 64 16.38 15.47 10.63
N ASN A 65 17.12 15.69 9.54
CA ASN A 65 18.57 15.52 9.49
C ASN A 65 19.25 16.80 9.99
N ALA A 66 20.44 16.69 10.60
CA ALA A 66 21.19 17.84 11.13
C ALA A 66 21.85 18.75 10.05
N ARG A 67 21.18 18.94 8.91
CA ARG A 67 21.61 19.77 7.76
C ARG A 67 20.50 20.65 7.17
N THR A 68 19.26 20.55 7.65
CA THR A 68 18.12 21.40 7.24
C THR A 68 17.77 22.38 8.36
N THR A 69 17.66 23.68 8.03
CA THR A 69 17.73 24.77 9.03
C THR A 69 16.44 25.56 9.25
N GLU A 70 15.35 25.25 8.54
CA GLU A 70 14.05 25.90 8.77
C GLU A 70 13.11 24.97 9.53
N SER A 71 12.73 25.38 10.74
CA SER A 71 11.94 24.59 11.68
C SER A 71 10.63 25.32 11.99
N ARG A 72 9.51 24.81 11.47
CA ARG A 72 8.15 25.37 11.68
C ARG A 72 7.35 24.47 12.61
N GLU A 73 6.80 25.03 13.70
CA GLU A 73 5.95 24.30 14.65
C GLU A 73 4.57 24.03 14.04
N ARG A 74 4.23 22.75 13.82
CA ARG A 74 2.90 22.38 13.35
C ARG A 74 1.90 22.22 14.49
N ARG A 75 0.71 22.81 14.32
CA ARG A 75 -0.44 22.67 15.24
C ARG A 75 -1.42 21.65 14.67
N ILE A 76 -1.94 20.75 15.52
CA ILE A 76 -2.86 19.69 15.11
C ILE A 76 -4.26 20.27 14.96
N GLU A 77 -4.84 20.16 13.77
CA GLU A 77 -6.25 20.49 13.51
C GLU A 77 -7.17 19.36 13.99
N GLU A 78 -6.82 18.12 13.68
CA GLU A 78 -7.71 16.98 13.83
C GLU A 78 -6.95 15.67 14.06
N VAL A 79 -7.53 14.78 14.88
CA VAL A 79 -7.10 13.38 15.02
C VAL A 79 -8.27 12.45 14.73
N LYS A 80 -8.11 11.51 13.79
CA LYS A 80 -9.07 10.43 13.49
C LYS A 80 -8.48 9.07 13.82
N SER A 81 -9.23 8.20 14.51
CA SER A 81 -8.82 6.82 14.80
C SER A 81 -9.39 5.83 13.77
N PHE A 82 -8.52 5.22 12.97
CA PHE A 82 -8.93 4.17 12.02
C PHE A 82 -8.96 2.81 12.74
N LYS A 83 -10.04 2.04 12.56
CA LYS A 83 -10.31 0.82 13.33
C LYS A 83 -10.48 -0.41 12.43
N ASN A 84 -10.02 -1.57 12.91
CA ASN A 84 -10.26 -2.84 12.25
C ASN A 84 -11.69 -3.37 12.49
N GLU A 85 -11.99 -4.49 11.86
CA GLU A 85 -13.29 -5.19 11.89
C GLU A 85 -13.67 -5.71 13.30
N LYS A 86 -12.76 -5.61 14.27
CA LYS A 86 -12.95 -5.96 15.69
C LYS A 86 -13.00 -4.72 16.61
N GLY A 87 -13.09 -3.52 16.03
CA GLY A 87 -13.17 -2.25 16.76
C GLY A 87 -11.85 -1.77 17.39
N LYS A 88 -10.74 -2.48 17.19
CA LYS A 88 -9.41 -2.02 17.66
C LYS A 88 -8.91 -0.89 16.75
N THR A 89 -8.40 0.20 17.34
CA THR A 89 -7.65 1.20 16.57
C THR A 89 -6.37 0.57 16.01
N VAL A 90 -6.11 0.80 14.73
CA VAL A 90 -4.95 0.30 13.98
C VAL A 90 -3.92 1.40 13.83
N PHE A 91 -4.39 2.61 13.50
CA PHE A 91 -3.60 3.82 13.37
C PHE A 91 -4.44 5.08 13.62
N TYR A 92 -3.76 6.18 13.84
CA TYR A 92 -4.31 7.53 13.92
C TYR A 92 -3.92 8.31 12.67
N ILE A 93 -4.86 9.02 12.07
CA ILE A 93 -4.60 10.05 11.06
C ILE A 93 -4.61 11.38 11.80
N ILE A 94 -3.53 12.14 11.71
CA ILE A 94 -3.31 13.40 12.44
C ILE A 94 -3.06 14.48 11.39
N ASN A 95 -4.03 15.37 11.20
CA ASN A 95 -3.98 16.47 10.24
C ASN A 95 -3.50 17.75 10.94
N TYR A 96 -2.66 18.53 10.27
CA TYR A 96 -2.17 19.81 10.78
C TYR A 96 -2.98 21.00 10.22
N GLU A 97 -3.08 22.07 11.02
CA GLU A 97 -3.71 23.33 10.63
C GLU A 97 -3.04 23.96 9.39
N ASP A 98 -3.73 24.91 8.75
CA ASP A 98 -3.24 25.66 7.60
C ASP A 98 -2.79 24.81 6.39
N ARG A 99 -3.24 23.54 6.34
CA ARG A 99 -2.83 22.48 5.40
C ARG A 99 -1.34 22.13 5.46
N GLU A 100 -0.70 22.22 6.62
CA GLU A 100 0.71 21.85 6.82
C GLU A 100 0.97 20.32 6.83
N GLY A 101 0.18 19.56 6.06
CA GLY A 101 0.34 18.12 5.90
C GLY A 101 -0.32 17.30 7.00
N PHE A 102 0.11 16.03 7.09
CA PHE A 102 -0.47 15.05 8.00
C PHE A 102 0.48 13.90 8.30
N VAL A 103 0.18 13.16 9.37
CA VAL A 103 0.88 11.94 9.79
C VAL A 103 -0.11 10.81 10.01
N ILE A 104 0.25 9.61 9.57
CA ILE A 104 -0.44 8.36 9.93
C ILE A 104 0.45 7.59 10.91
N LEU A 105 0.05 7.59 12.19
CA LEU A 105 0.79 6.96 13.30
C LEU A 105 0.16 5.61 13.67
N SER A 106 0.96 4.55 13.72
CA SER A 106 0.53 3.24 14.24
C SER A 106 0.00 3.34 15.68
N ALA A 107 -1.11 2.64 15.95
CA ALA A 107 -1.66 2.50 17.29
C ALA A 107 -1.10 1.29 18.06
N ASP A 108 -0.10 0.59 17.52
CA ASP A 108 0.56 -0.56 18.17
C ASP A 108 2.09 -0.50 18.02
N LYS A 109 2.81 -0.60 19.14
CA LYS A 109 4.28 -0.55 19.20
C LYS A 109 5.00 -1.77 18.59
N ARG A 110 4.28 -2.77 18.09
CA ARG A 110 4.83 -3.86 17.25
C ARG A 110 4.85 -3.52 15.75
N LEU A 111 4.22 -2.41 15.35
CA LEU A 111 4.30 -1.87 14.00
C LEU A 111 5.17 -0.61 13.94
N LYS A 112 5.81 -0.35 12.80
CA LYS A 112 6.55 0.89 12.51
C LYS A 112 5.66 2.12 12.85
N PRO A 113 6.16 3.12 13.60
CA PRO A 113 5.36 4.23 14.09
C PRO A 113 4.77 5.08 12.96
N ILE A 114 5.61 5.71 12.15
CA ILE A 114 5.18 6.55 11.04
C ILE A 114 4.90 5.65 9.83
N LEU A 115 3.62 5.39 9.57
CA LEU A 115 3.13 4.52 8.49
C LEU A 115 3.02 5.27 7.16
N ALA A 116 2.56 6.51 7.19
CA ALA A 116 2.59 7.41 6.04
C ALA A 116 2.59 8.88 6.49
N PHE A 117 3.01 9.81 5.64
CA PHE A 117 2.96 11.26 5.90
C PHE A 117 2.95 12.11 4.63
N SER A 118 2.53 13.37 4.75
CA SER A 118 2.71 14.42 3.73
C SER A 118 3.13 15.72 4.40
N GLU A 119 3.84 16.58 3.67
CA GLU A 119 4.24 17.93 4.10
C GLU A 119 3.25 19.03 3.64
N ASP A 120 2.29 18.70 2.77
CA ASP A 120 1.15 19.55 2.37
C ASP A 120 -0.17 18.76 2.41
N GLY A 121 -1.26 19.48 2.63
CA GLY A 121 -2.63 18.98 2.53
C GLY A 121 -3.12 18.37 3.83
N SER A 122 -4.08 17.47 3.72
CA SER A 122 -4.64 16.68 4.81
C SER A 122 -5.15 15.35 4.26
N PHE A 123 -5.49 14.40 5.14
CA PHE A 123 -5.83 13.03 4.74
C PHE A 123 -7.19 12.58 5.31
N GLY A 124 -7.96 11.90 4.47
CA GLY A 124 -9.27 11.35 4.82
C GLY A 124 -9.19 9.93 5.37
N GLU A 125 -9.97 9.64 6.41
CA GLU A 125 -10.24 8.26 6.88
C GLU A 125 -10.88 7.37 5.79
N LYS A 126 -11.56 8.01 4.82
CA LYS A 126 -12.30 7.37 3.73
C LYS A 126 -11.82 7.94 2.41
N THR A 127 -11.58 7.08 1.45
CA THR A 127 -11.14 7.41 0.09
C THR A 127 -11.75 6.40 -0.88
N ASP A 128 -12.12 6.86 -2.07
CA ASP A 128 -12.61 6.01 -3.16
C ASP A 128 -11.46 5.43 -4.01
N ASN A 129 -10.21 5.83 -3.73
CA ASN A 129 -9.01 5.33 -4.43
C ASN A 129 -8.63 3.91 -3.94
N PRO A 130 -8.77 2.86 -4.77
CA PRO A 130 -8.55 1.48 -4.35
C PRO A 130 -7.08 1.17 -4.07
N GLY A 131 -6.13 1.95 -4.58
CA GLY A 131 -4.71 1.79 -4.22
C GLY A 131 -4.44 2.11 -2.75
N ILE A 132 -5.12 3.14 -2.23
CA ILE A 132 -5.02 3.53 -0.81
C ILE A 132 -5.86 2.58 0.06
N GLN A 133 -7.02 2.10 -0.43
CA GLN A 133 -7.78 1.04 0.26
C GLN A 133 -6.97 -0.25 0.42
N LEU A 134 -6.26 -0.67 -0.63
CA LEU A 134 -5.34 -1.82 -0.58
C LEU A 134 -4.18 -1.57 0.39
N TRP A 135 -3.65 -0.35 0.48
CA TRP A 135 -2.65 0.00 1.50
C TRP A 135 -3.22 -0.10 2.92
N PHE A 136 -4.44 0.39 3.19
CA PHE A 136 -5.11 0.18 4.48
C PHE A 136 -5.30 -1.31 4.81
N ASP A 137 -5.62 -2.16 3.82
CA ASP A 137 -5.70 -3.60 4.03
C ASP A 137 -4.33 -4.22 4.38
N ILE A 138 -3.25 -3.82 3.71
CA ILE A 138 -1.87 -4.24 4.05
C ILE A 138 -1.52 -3.86 5.49
N ILE A 139 -1.87 -2.65 5.95
CA ILE A 139 -1.64 -2.23 7.34
C ILE A 139 -2.52 -3.02 8.32
N LYS A 140 -3.81 -3.22 8.03
CA LYS A 140 -4.73 -4.02 8.86
C LYS A 140 -4.27 -5.46 9.02
N GLU A 141 -3.79 -6.11 7.95
CA GLU A 141 -3.28 -7.48 8.01
C GLU A 141 -1.99 -7.56 8.84
N ASN A 142 -1.02 -6.66 8.62
CA ASN A 142 0.20 -6.61 9.42
C ASN A 142 -0.12 -6.38 10.91
N PHE A 143 -1.03 -5.48 11.23
CA PHE A 143 -1.55 -5.28 12.59
C PHE A 143 -2.20 -6.57 13.14
N ASN A 144 -3.14 -7.19 12.41
CA ASN A 144 -3.82 -8.42 12.81
C ASN A 144 -2.88 -9.64 12.95
N GLY A 145 -1.72 -9.61 12.30
CA GLY A 145 -0.60 -10.52 12.51
C GLY A 145 0.17 -10.19 13.78
N ALA A 146 0.63 -8.94 13.93
CA ALA A 146 1.40 -8.47 15.08
C ALA A 146 0.64 -8.58 16.42
N GLN A 147 -0.69 -8.48 16.42
CA GLN A 147 -1.53 -8.79 17.59
C GLN A 147 -1.28 -10.19 18.19
N ARG A 148 -0.68 -11.13 17.42
CA ARG A 148 -0.35 -12.50 17.84
C ARG A 148 1.08 -12.66 18.36
N GLN A 149 1.93 -11.64 18.16
CA GLN A 149 3.32 -11.63 18.64
C GLN A 149 3.39 -11.09 20.07
N SER A 150 4.20 -11.72 20.91
CA SER A 150 4.45 -11.30 22.30
C SER A 150 5.40 -10.10 22.43
N GLU A 151 6.14 -9.80 21.36
CA GLU A 151 7.25 -8.85 21.32
C GLU A 151 7.26 -8.12 19.96
N ALA A 152 8.01 -7.02 19.87
CA ALA A 152 8.22 -6.26 18.64
C ALA A 152 9.60 -6.58 18.04
N HIS A 153 9.77 -6.46 16.72
CA HIS A 153 11.08 -6.58 16.09
C HIS A 153 12.00 -5.42 16.51
N ILE A 154 13.31 -5.66 16.61
CA ILE A 154 14.27 -4.68 17.13
C ILE A 154 14.27 -3.37 16.32
N ASP A 155 14.23 -3.44 14.99
CA ASP A 155 14.14 -2.24 14.14
C ASP A 155 12.91 -1.37 14.47
N VAL A 156 11.76 -2.01 14.77
CA VAL A 156 10.54 -1.30 15.15
C VAL A 156 10.66 -0.66 16.53
N ILE A 157 11.27 -1.35 17.48
CA ILE A 157 11.62 -0.76 18.79
C ILE A 157 12.52 0.46 18.58
N ASN A 158 13.49 0.38 17.67
CA ASN A 158 14.38 1.47 17.32
C ASN A 158 13.65 2.63 16.59
N HIS A 159 12.67 2.34 15.71
CA HIS A 159 11.80 3.37 15.13
C HIS A 159 10.99 4.11 16.19
N TRP A 160 10.44 3.40 17.19
CA TRP A 160 9.70 4.03 18.29
C TRP A 160 10.61 4.81 19.24
N ALA A 161 11.77 4.27 19.61
CA ALA A 161 12.75 4.97 20.43
C ALA A 161 13.23 6.26 19.74
N GLN A 162 13.50 6.21 18.44
CA GLN A 162 13.83 7.39 17.65
C GLN A 162 12.70 8.43 17.69
N LEU A 163 11.43 8.04 17.47
CA LEU A 163 10.31 8.99 17.51
C LEU A 163 10.09 9.60 18.90
N GLU A 164 10.26 8.80 19.97
CA GLU A 164 10.10 9.26 21.36
C GLU A 164 11.22 10.23 21.80
N GLN A 165 12.42 10.09 21.24
CA GLN A 165 13.53 11.02 21.44
C GLN A 165 13.43 12.25 20.53
N ASN A 166 13.13 12.06 19.24
CA ASN A 166 13.08 13.10 18.22
C ASN A 166 11.77 13.91 18.22
N LEU A 167 11.13 14.09 19.38
CA LEU A 167 10.31 15.28 19.63
C LEU A 167 11.11 16.58 19.38
N ARG A 168 12.44 16.51 19.52
CA ARG A 168 13.42 17.46 18.98
C ARG A 168 14.64 16.70 18.49
N GLY A 169 14.77 16.48 17.19
CA GLY A 169 15.92 15.76 16.63
C GLY A 169 17.22 16.51 16.87
N GLY A 170 18.23 15.83 17.45
CA GLY A 170 19.52 16.46 17.63
C GLY A 170 20.55 15.69 18.46
N ARG A 171 21.61 15.24 17.78
CA ARG A 171 22.97 15.62 18.16
C ARG A 171 23.93 15.59 16.97
N ILE A 172 24.64 16.70 16.79
CA ILE A 172 26.05 16.70 16.37
C ILE A 172 26.87 16.99 17.64
N LEU A 173 28.15 16.57 17.64
CA LEU A 173 29.26 16.90 18.55
C LEU A 173 29.75 15.75 19.46
N ASP A 174 30.90 15.23 19.03
CA ASP A 174 32.17 15.04 19.76
C ASP A 174 32.26 14.16 21.04
N GLU A 175 33.03 13.08 20.88
CA GLU A 175 33.72 12.22 21.86
C GLU A 175 32.89 11.32 22.82
N ALA A 176 33.51 10.22 23.29
CA ALA A 176 32.88 8.88 23.20
C ALA A 176 33.35 7.79 24.21
N ILE A 177 32.83 6.55 24.01
CA ILE A 177 33.30 5.22 24.52
C ILE A 177 32.89 4.91 25.98
N ASN A 178 32.51 3.70 26.43
CA ASN A 178 32.55 2.29 25.92
C ASN A 178 31.21 1.55 26.29
N THR A 179 30.87 0.26 26.10
CA THR A 179 31.44 -1.06 25.65
C THR A 179 30.24 -1.95 25.22
N PRO A 180 30.35 -3.05 24.42
CA PRO A 180 31.58 -3.62 23.85
C PRO A 180 31.65 -3.66 22.30
N GLU A 181 30.53 -3.71 21.56
CA GLU A 181 30.54 -3.86 20.09
C GLU A 181 30.08 -2.63 19.28
N LEU A 182 29.30 -1.70 19.84
CA LEU A 182 28.78 -0.51 19.13
C LEU A 182 28.88 0.79 19.94
N SER A 183 30.08 1.38 19.93
CA SER A 183 30.23 2.84 20.08
C SER A 183 29.88 3.53 18.75
N CYS A 184 29.56 4.84 18.78
CA CYS A 184 29.35 5.64 17.56
C CYS A 184 30.55 5.61 16.59
N GLU A 185 31.74 5.23 17.07
CA GLU A 185 32.97 4.99 16.31
C GLU A 185 32.80 3.94 15.19
N TRP A 186 31.86 2.99 15.36
CA TRP A 186 31.50 2.05 14.29
C TRP A 186 31.04 2.80 13.03
N PHE A 187 30.17 3.81 13.18
CA PHE A 187 29.67 4.64 12.07
C PHE A 187 30.71 5.66 11.55
N VAL A 188 31.80 5.89 12.28
CA VAL A 188 32.97 6.65 11.77
C VAL A 188 33.79 5.78 10.81
N THR A 189 33.92 4.48 11.11
CA THR A 189 34.67 3.51 10.27
C THR A 189 33.84 2.90 9.14
N HIS A 190 32.51 2.85 9.29
CA HIS A 190 31.56 2.40 8.27
C HIS A 190 30.44 3.47 8.12
N PRO A 191 30.64 4.51 7.28
CA PRO A 191 29.64 5.56 7.11
C PRO A 191 28.38 5.01 6.45
N LEU A 192 27.21 5.40 6.97
CA LEU A 192 25.91 5.05 6.39
C LEU A 192 25.75 5.65 4.98
N PRO A 193 24.92 5.05 4.11
CA PRO A 193 24.49 5.67 2.86
C PRO A 193 23.86 7.05 3.13
N GLY A 194 24.11 8.00 2.24
CA GLY A 194 23.43 9.31 2.30
C GLY A 194 21.94 9.16 1.93
N ASN A 195 21.07 9.80 2.72
CA ASN A 195 19.61 9.76 2.49
C ASN A 195 19.28 10.18 1.04
N SER A 196 18.41 9.39 0.40
CA SER A 196 18.10 9.53 -1.03
C SER A 196 16.60 9.77 -1.21
N THR A 197 16.24 10.98 -1.63
CA THR A 197 14.87 11.35 -2.01
C THR A 197 14.77 11.55 -3.51
N VAL A 198 13.96 10.71 -4.17
CA VAL A 198 13.52 10.87 -5.56
C VAL A 198 11.99 10.98 -5.52
N ALA A 199 11.41 12.03 -6.10
CA ALA A 199 9.98 12.33 -5.98
C ALA A 199 9.32 12.62 -7.34
N HIS A 200 8.04 12.31 -7.45
CA HIS A 200 7.14 12.71 -8.53
C HIS A 200 7.63 12.44 -9.96
N LEU A 201 8.35 11.32 -10.19
CA LEU A 201 8.90 10.94 -11.50
C LEU A 201 7.83 11.00 -12.61
N THR A 202 6.60 10.55 -12.33
CA THR A 202 5.49 10.60 -13.29
C THR A 202 4.46 11.68 -12.95
N THR A 203 4.26 11.99 -11.66
CA THR A 203 3.25 12.95 -11.18
C THR A 203 3.52 14.36 -11.70
N ASN A 204 4.79 14.78 -11.81
CA ASN A 204 5.15 16.05 -12.42
C ASN A 204 4.77 16.14 -13.90
N LEU A 205 4.79 15.01 -14.62
CA LEU A 205 4.51 14.95 -16.06
C LEU A 205 3.04 14.68 -16.37
N SER A 206 2.34 13.91 -15.55
CA SER A 206 1.00 13.38 -15.83
C SER A 206 0.26 13.03 -14.55
N THR A 207 -0.79 13.78 -14.25
CA THR A 207 -1.78 13.47 -13.21
C THR A 207 -3.04 12.96 -13.87
N TRP A 208 -2.91 11.82 -14.56
CA TRP A 208 -3.98 11.29 -15.40
C TRP A 208 -5.02 10.54 -14.57
N LYS A 209 -6.26 10.45 -15.08
CA LYS A 209 -7.36 9.70 -14.44
C LYS A 209 -8.15 8.88 -15.45
N GLN A 210 -9.14 8.14 -14.97
CA GLN A 210 -9.82 7.12 -15.79
C GLN A 210 -11.11 7.59 -16.50
N GLY A 211 -11.59 8.80 -16.20
CA GLY A 211 -12.90 9.32 -16.64
C GLY A 211 -12.85 10.38 -17.73
N ILE A 212 -13.67 11.43 -17.56
CA ILE A 212 -13.88 12.56 -18.50
C ILE A 212 -12.53 13.10 -19.02
N GLY A 213 -12.44 13.33 -20.34
CA GLY A 213 -11.24 13.81 -21.02
C GLY A 213 -10.25 12.70 -21.42
N TYR A 214 -10.15 11.63 -20.62
CA TYR A 214 -9.25 10.50 -20.85
C TYR A 214 -9.92 9.37 -21.62
N ASN A 215 -11.20 9.11 -21.36
CA ASN A 215 -11.93 7.94 -21.88
C ASN A 215 -12.66 8.16 -23.23
N ALA A 216 -12.33 9.22 -23.98
CA ALA A 216 -13.03 9.60 -25.21
C ALA A 216 -13.12 8.46 -26.26
N TYR A 217 -12.05 7.67 -26.41
CA TYR A 217 -11.97 6.55 -27.37
C TYR A 217 -12.39 5.19 -26.76
N CYS A 218 -12.83 5.14 -25.51
CA CYS A 218 -13.37 3.94 -24.89
C CYS A 218 -14.75 3.55 -25.46
N PRO A 219 -15.20 2.29 -25.29
CA PRO A 219 -16.52 1.86 -25.72
C PRO A 219 -17.64 2.69 -25.09
N ALA A 220 -18.69 2.95 -25.88
CA ALA A 220 -19.91 3.62 -25.41
C ALA A 220 -20.96 2.59 -24.94
N GLY A 221 -21.91 3.03 -24.12
CA GLY A 221 -23.07 2.19 -23.72
C GLY A 221 -22.77 1.09 -22.69
N VAL A 222 -21.55 1.04 -22.14
CA VAL A 222 -21.18 0.12 -21.06
C VAL A 222 -21.81 0.61 -19.76
N ALA A 223 -22.68 -0.21 -19.16
CA ALA A 223 -23.37 0.10 -17.90
C ALA A 223 -22.44 -0.10 -16.69
N VAL A 224 -21.61 0.90 -16.41
CA VAL A 224 -20.66 0.95 -15.28
C VAL A 224 -21.43 0.97 -13.94
N LYS A 225 -21.65 -0.20 -13.34
CA LYS A 225 -22.43 -0.33 -12.09
C LYS A 225 -21.70 0.33 -10.91
N ASN A 226 -22.47 0.85 -9.94
CA ASN A 226 -22.00 1.48 -8.70
C ASN A 226 -21.23 2.81 -8.84
N CYS A 227 -20.99 3.31 -10.06
CA CYS A 227 -20.13 4.48 -10.26
C CYS A 227 -20.85 5.81 -10.06
N LYS A 228 -20.39 6.57 -9.06
CA LYS A 228 -20.83 7.95 -8.80
C LYS A 228 -19.90 8.95 -9.51
N GLY A 229 -20.43 10.13 -9.80
CA GLY A 229 -19.63 11.31 -10.19
C GLY A 229 -19.10 11.30 -11.62
N ASP A 230 -18.12 10.45 -11.93
CA ASP A 230 -16.99 10.88 -12.77
C ASP A 230 -16.94 10.34 -14.22
N TYR A 231 -17.97 9.61 -14.66
CA TYR A 231 -18.07 9.01 -16.01
C TYR A 231 -19.18 9.63 -16.88
N GLN A 232 -19.33 10.95 -16.82
CA GLN A 232 -20.41 11.73 -17.46
C GLN A 232 -20.31 11.87 -19.00
N CYS A 233 -19.89 10.80 -19.69
CA CYS A 233 -19.68 10.78 -21.15
C CYS A 233 -20.33 9.58 -21.85
N SER A 234 -21.09 8.74 -21.13
CA SER A 234 -21.62 7.45 -21.62
C SER A 234 -20.54 6.51 -22.19
N LYS A 235 -19.28 6.71 -21.75
CA LYS A 235 -18.09 5.90 -22.08
C LYS A 235 -17.65 5.10 -20.85
N ALA A 236 -17.16 3.89 -21.07
CA ALA A 236 -16.48 3.12 -20.04
C ALA A 236 -15.25 3.87 -19.47
N PRO A 237 -14.80 3.58 -18.24
CA PRO A 237 -13.49 4.02 -17.76
C PRO A 237 -12.36 3.56 -18.70
N THR A 238 -11.20 4.23 -18.66
CA THR A 238 -10.01 3.78 -19.40
C THR A 238 -9.38 2.52 -18.81
N GLY A 239 -9.29 2.45 -17.47
CA GLY A 239 -8.60 1.41 -16.70
C GLY A 239 -7.36 1.91 -15.94
N CYS A 240 -7.11 1.32 -14.77
CA CYS A 240 -5.95 1.61 -13.93
C CYS A 240 -4.63 1.20 -14.61
N GLY A 241 -4.55 -0.04 -15.13
CA GLY A 241 -3.39 -0.52 -15.89
C GLY A 241 -3.09 0.32 -17.14
N PRO A 242 -4.07 0.58 -18.03
CA PRO A 242 -3.89 1.45 -19.18
C PRO A 242 -3.40 2.87 -18.84
N VAL A 243 -3.85 3.47 -17.73
CA VAL A 243 -3.34 4.76 -17.26
C VAL A 243 -1.90 4.63 -16.74
N ALA A 244 -1.60 3.66 -15.88
CA ALA A 244 -0.24 3.45 -15.35
C ALA A 244 0.80 3.22 -16.44
N VAL A 245 0.48 2.37 -17.43
CA VAL A 245 1.34 2.11 -18.60
C VAL A 245 1.54 3.37 -19.44
N ALA A 246 0.48 4.14 -19.70
CA ALA A 246 0.58 5.37 -20.48
C ALA A 246 1.38 6.48 -19.75
N GLN A 247 1.31 6.55 -18.42
CA GLN A 247 2.13 7.46 -17.60
C GLN A 247 3.63 7.11 -17.66
N VAL A 248 3.98 5.81 -17.64
CA VAL A 248 5.39 5.35 -17.76
C VAL A 248 5.91 5.49 -19.19
N LEU A 249 5.09 5.22 -20.21
CA LEU A 249 5.43 5.55 -21.61
C LEU A 249 5.71 7.04 -21.79
N LYS A 250 4.87 7.91 -21.17
CA LYS A 250 5.12 9.34 -21.18
C LYS A 250 6.46 9.65 -20.52
N PHE A 251 6.72 9.17 -19.30
CA PHE A 251 7.98 9.43 -18.59
C PHE A 251 9.23 9.10 -19.41
N HIS A 252 9.27 7.94 -20.06
CA HIS A 252 10.42 7.56 -20.87
C HIS A 252 10.51 8.30 -22.22
N HIS A 253 9.41 8.88 -22.71
CA HIS A 253 9.30 9.57 -24.00
C HIS A 253 9.82 8.75 -25.21
N LYS A 254 9.98 7.42 -25.06
CA LYS A 254 10.52 6.52 -26.09
C LYS A 254 9.48 6.26 -27.19
N PRO A 255 9.82 6.35 -28.48
CA PRO A 255 8.87 6.07 -29.55
C PRO A 255 8.34 4.64 -29.50
N VAL A 256 7.03 4.45 -29.68
CA VAL A 256 6.36 3.14 -29.68
C VAL A 256 5.21 3.10 -30.67
N THR A 257 4.79 1.90 -31.07
CA THR A 257 3.50 1.67 -31.74
C THR A 257 2.54 1.03 -30.75
N ALA A 258 1.30 1.52 -30.65
CA ALA A 258 0.24 0.91 -29.85
C ALA A 258 -1.06 0.79 -30.67
N ASN A 259 -1.66 -0.41 -30.72
CA ASN A 259 -2.79 -0.77 -31.59
C ASN A 259 -2.66 -0.22 -33.04
N GLY A 260 -1.45 -0.29 -33.61
CA GLY A 260 -1.15 0.20 -34.96
C GLY A 260 -0.91 1.71 -35.11
N HIS A 261 -1.13 2.53 -34.07
CA HIS A 261 -0.80 3.96 -34.09
C HIS A 261 0.61 4.20 -33.56
N ALA A 262 1.39 5.03 -34.27
CA ALA A 262 2.75 5.37 -33.87
C ALA A 262 2.78 6.63 -32.98
N TYR A 263 3.47 6.53 -31.85
CA TYR A 263 3.69 7.61 -30.89
C TYR A 263 5.17 7.98 -30.88
N SER A 264 5.49 9.23 -31.22
CA SER A 264 6.85 9.76 -31.20
C SER A 264 7.17 10.45 -29.87
N SER A 265 8.46 10.64 -29.56
CA SER A 265 8.92 11.42 -28.41
C SER A 265 8.31 12.84 -28.39
N ALA A 266 8.17 13.46 -29.56
CA ALA A 266 7.51 14.77 -29.68
C ALA A 266 6.03 14.72 -29.27
N MET A 267 5.31 13.62 -29.56
CA MET A 267 3.93 13.44 -29.11
C MET A 267 3.86 13.23 -27.59
N PHE A 268 4.74 12.43 -26.99
CA PHE A 268 4.80 12.26 -25.53
C PHE A 268 5.13 13.59 -24.80
N ASN A 269 6.10 14.35 -25.31
CA ASN A 269 6.44 15.69 -24.80
C ASN A 269 5.25 16.66 -24.89
N ALA A 270 4.45 16.56 -25.96
CA ALA A 270 3.35 17.47 -26.23
C ALA A 270 2.04 17.12 -25.48
N MET A 271 1.85 15.87 -25.03
CA MET A 271 0.71 15.50 -24.19
C MET A 271 0.73 16.31 -22.88
N PRO A 272 -0.39 16.92 -22.44
CA PRO A 272 -0.41 17.75 -21.23
C PRO A 272 -0.37 16.94 -19.93
N LYS A 273 -0.16 17.64 -18.79
CA LYS A 273 -0.23 17.06 -17.43
C LYS A 273 -1.63 16.53 -17.11
N ASN A 274 -2.66 17.23 -17.57
CA ASN A 274 -4.07 16.89 -17.38
C ASN A 274 -4.81 16.90 -18.74
N ALA A 275 -5.75 15.97 -18.94
CA ALA A 275 -6.73 16.03 -20.02
C ALA A 275 -7.86 17.04 -19.69
N PRO A 276 -8.65 17.50 -20.68
CA PRO A 276 -9.58 18.60 -20.48
C PRO A 276 -10.87 18.14 -19.77
N PRO A 277 -11.59 19.03 -19.06
CA PRO A 277 -12.78 18.69 -18.26
C PRO A 277 -14.05 18.41 -19.09
N GLN A 278 -13.91 17.97 -20.34
CA GLN A 278 -15.02 17.65 -21.24
C GLN A 278 -14.81 16.30 -21.95
N CYS A 279 -15.90 15.69 -22.40
CA CYS A 279 -15.90 14.36 -23.01
C CYS A 279 -15.14 14.24 -24.34
N GLN A 280 -14.86 15.35 -25.01
CA GLN A 280 -14.18 15.36 -26.31
C GLN A 280 -12.82 16.08 -26.20
N PRO A 281 -11.74 15.47 -26.72
CA PRO A 281 -10.43 16.10 -26.81
C PRO A 281 -10.48 17.44 -27.55
N SER A 282 -10.00 18.51 -26.90
CA SER A 282 -10.06 19.87 -27.46
C SER A 282 -8.91 20.26 -28.41
N ASN A 283 -7.88 19.42 -28.56
CA ASN A 283 -6.77 19.62 -29.50
C ASN A 283 -6.04 18.29 -29.80
N ALA A 284 -5.08 18.31 -30.72
CA ALA A 284 -4.29 17.12 -31.10
C ALA A 284 -3.54 16.46 -29.93
N ASN A 285 -3.10 17.21 -28.94
CA ASN A 285 -2.36 16.67 -27.79
C ASN A 285 -3.31 15.96 -26.81
N HIS A 286 -4.54 16.46 -26.65
CA HIS A 286 -5.62 15.76 -25.96
C HIS A 286 -6.06 14.50 -26.71
N ILE A 287 -6.08 14.52 -28.04
CA ILE A 287 -6.36 13.34 -28.88
C ILE A 287 -5.29 12.28 -28.62
N ASN A 288 -4.01 12.63 -28.80
CA ASN A 288 -2.87 11.74 -28.58
C ASN A 288 -2.90 11.08 -27.19
N LEU A 289 -3.20 11.86 -26.14
CA LEU A 289 -3.33 11.40 -24.76
C LEU A 289 -4.47 10.38 -24.60
N ALA A 290 -5.70 10.72 -24.99
CA ALA A 290 -6.86 9.83 -24.82
C ALA A 290 -6.78 8.58 -25.71
N GLN A 291 -6.15 8.70 -26.88
CA GLN A 291 -5.94 7.60 -27.81
C GLN A 291 -4.85 6.65 -27.29
N LEU A 292 -3.72 7.17 -26.77
CA LEU A 292 -2.65 6.38 -26.17
C LEU A 292 -3.17 5.45 -25.07
N ILE A 293 -3.94 6.00 -24.13
CA ILE A 293 -4.48 5.21 -23.01
C ILE A 293 -5.45 4.15 -23.53
N ARG A 294 -6.28 4.47 -24.53
CA ARG A 294 -7.20 3.49 -25.15
C ARG A 294 -6.46 2.35 -25.84
N ASP A 295 -5.38 2.67 -26.54
CA ASP A 295 -4.64 1.73 -27.37
C ASP A 295 -3.69 0.85 -26.55
N ALA A 296 -3.03 1.41 -25.51
CA ALA A 296 -2.39 0.61 -24.47
C ALA A 296 -3.38 -0.36 -23.81
N GLY A 297 -4.62 0.08 -23.57
CA GLY A 297 -5.69 -0.79 -23.08
C GLY A 297 -6.13 -1.89 -24.04
N LYS A 298 -6.09 -1.68 -25.36
CA LYS A 298 -6.34 -2.75 -26.33
C LYS A 298 -5.19 -3.76 -26.36
N ASP A 299 -3.95 -3.27 -26.42
CA ASP A 299 -2.75 -4.09 -26.53
C ASP A 299 -2.46 -4.94 -25.27
N MET A 300 -3.13 -4.66 -24.16
CA MET A 300 -3.12 -5.45 -22.92
C MET A 300 -4.39 -6.31 -22.71
N ASP A 301 -5.27 -6.42 -23.72
CA ASP A 301 -6.57 -7.09 -23.64
C ASP A 301 -7.46 -6.58 -22.47
N ALA A 302 -7.42 -5.27 -22.19
CA ALA A 302 -8.20 -4.70 -21.10
C ALA A 302 -9.71 -4.84 -21.36
N VAL A 303 -10.44 -5.37 -20.38
CA VAL A 303 -11.85 -5.74 -20.52
C VAL A 303 -12.75 -4.58 -20.15
N TYR A 304 -13.35 -3.95 -21.17
CA TYR A 304 -14.30 -2.84 -21.06
C TYR A 304 -15.75 -3.31 -20.84
N ASN A 305 -15.95 -4.26 -19.93
CA ASN A 305 -17.27 -4.64 -19.43
C ASN A 305 -17.15 -4.97 -17.95
N THR A 306 -17.85 -4.23 -17.09
CA THR A 306 -17.61 -4.25 -15.64
C THR A 306 -18.31 -5.42 -14.93
N ILE A 307 -18.44 -6.56 -15.62
CA ILE A 307 -19.08 -7.81 -15.17
C ILE A 307 -18.42 -8.98 -15.89
N VAL A 308 -17.96 -10.01 -15.15
CA VAL A 308 -17.49 -11.29 -15.73
C VAL A 308 -18.69 -11.98 -16.38
N PRO A 309 -18.73 -12.17 -17.72
CA PRO A 309 -19.93 -12.69 -18.38
C PRO A 309 -20.37 -14.08 -17.91
N ALA A 310 -19.41 -14.92 -17.49
CA ALA A 310 -19.66 -16.27 -16.98
C ALA A 310 -20.12 -16.33 -15.50
N LEU A 311 -19.97 -15.24 -14.72
CA LEU A 311 -20.22 -15.27 -13.27
C LEU A 311 -21.20 -14.18 -12.78
N GLY A 312 -21.48 -13.13 -13.57
CA GLY A 312 -22.31 -12.00 -13.14
C GLY A 312 -21.67 -11.07 -12.09
N ILE A 313 -20.44 -11.38 -11.65
CA ILE A 313 -19.67 -10.63 -10.65
C ILE A 313 -18.91 -9.47 -11.33
N PRO A 314 -18.88 -8.25 -10.77
CA PRO A 314 -18.10 -7.15 -11.31
C PRO A 314 -16.58 -7.41 -11.43
N MET A 315 -15.99 -7.14 -12.60
CA MET A 315 -14.54 -7.36 -12.89
C MET A 315 -13.59 -6.39 -12.18
N SER A 316 -14.14 -5.29 -11.67
CA SER A 316 -13.64 -4.58 -10.50
C SER A 316 -14.81 -4.56 -9.52
N GLY A 317 -14.60 -4.87 -8.26
CA GLY A 317 -15.65 -5.08 -7.25
C GLY A 317 -16.37 -3.80 -6.84
N SER A 318 -15.67 -2.66 -6.96
CA SER A 318 -16.27 -1.32 -6.95
C SER A 318 -17.22 -1.07 -8.13
N GLY A 319 -17.19 -1.91 -9.17
CA GLY A 319 -17.94 -1.79 -10.42
C GLY A 319 -17.35 -0.82 -11.45
N CYS A 320 -16.25 -0.13 -11.12
CA CYS A 320 -15.88 1.15 -11.74
C CYS A 320 -14.50 1.27 -12.41
N GLN A 321 -13.85 0.15 -12.74
CA GLN A 321 -12.62 0.11 -13.53
C GLN A 321 -12.71 -0.95 -14.63
N THR A 322 -11.77 -0.90 -15.59
CA THR A 322 -11.54 -2.01 -16.50
C THR A 322 -10.50 -2.96 -15.91
N TRP A 323 -10.62 -4.24 -16.24
CA TRP A 323 -9.66 -5.25 -15.81
C TRP A 323 -8.58 -5.46 -16.88
N SER A 324 -7.34 -5.69 -16.48
CA SER A 324 -6.22 -6.04 -17.37
C SER A 324 -5.46 -7.21 -16.76
N ILE A 325 -5.01 -8.16 -17.58
CA ILE A 325 -4.19 -9.28 -17.11
C ILE A 325 -2.84 -8.70 -16.64
N PRO A 326 -2.40 -8.91 -15.39
CA PRO A 326 -1.19 -8.24 -14.90
C PRO A 326 0.06 -8.62 -15.72
N GLY A 327 0.21 -9.87 -16.15
CA GLY A 327 1.29 -10.32 -17.04
C GLY A 327 1.27 -9.75 -18.46
N HIS A 328 0.21 -9.04 -18.87
CA HIS A 328 0.19 -8.35 -20.18
C HIS A 328 0.98 -7.03 -20.15
N ILE A 329 1.30 -6.49 -18.97
CA ILE A 329 2.14 -5.29 -18.83
C ILE A 329 3.56 -5.55 -19.36
N ASP A 330 4.18 -6.68 -18.98
CA ASP A 330 5.50 -7.04 -19.49
C ASP A 330 5.49 -7.31 -21.00
N ASN A 331 4.53 -8.10 -21.47
CA ASN A 331 4.36 -8.35 -22.91
C ASN A 331 4.16 -7.05 -23.69
N PHE A 332 3.44 -6.07 -23.14
CA PHE A 332 3.26 -4.76 -23.75
C PHE A 332 4.60 -4.02 -23.92
N PHE A 333 5.40 -3.90 -22.86
CA PHE A 333 6.68 -3.18 -22.91
C PHE A 333 7.77 -3.94 -23.70
N ALA A 334 7.89 -5.26 -23.51
CA ALA A 334 8.86 -6.10 -24.22
C ALA A 334 8.64 -6.08 -25.74
N ASN A 335 7.38 -6.21 -26.20
CA ASN A 335 7.03 -6.10 -27.63
C ASN A 335 7.23 -4.68 -28.21
N ARG A 336 7.56 -3.68 -27.37
CA ARG A 336 7.93 -2.31 -27.75
C ARG A 336 9.41 -2.02 -27.49
N GLY A 337 10.21 -3.08 -27.35
CA GLY A 337 11.67 -3.03 -27.26
C GLY A 337 12.22 -2.46 -25.95
N PHE A 338 11.42 -2.40 -24.89
CA PHE A 338 11.90 -2.16 -23.52
C PHE A 338 12.41 -3.48 -22.93
N THR A 339 13.30 -3.41 -21.95
CA THR A 339 13.47 -4.53 -21.02
C THR A 339 12.34 -4.43 -19.99
N SER A 340 11.47 -5.44 -19.91
CA SER A 340 10.40 -5.52 -18.91
C SER A 340 10.38 -6.89 -18.24
N PHE A 341 10.22 -6.90 -16.92
CA PHE A 341 9.95 -8.12 -16.15
C PHE A 341 9.25 -7.80 -14.82
N ASP A 342 8.33 -8.67 -14.41
CA ASP A 342 7.73 -8.63 -13.09
C ASP A 342 8.58 -9.33 -12.00
N LYS A 343 8.32 -8.92 -10.75
CA LYS A 343 8.77 -9.58 -9.52
C LYS A 343 7.65 -9.55 -8.48
N ASP A 344 7.62 -10.54 -7.57
CA ASP A 344 6.89 -10.41 -6.30
C ASP A 344 7.41 -9.18 -5.55
N PHE A 345 6.49 -8.32 -5.08
CA PHE A 345 6.89 -7.04 -4.52
C PHE A 345 7.70 -7.19 -3.23
N PHE A 346 7.18 -7.91 -2.24
CA PHE A 346 7.71 -7.87 -0.88
C PHE A 346 9.03 -8.63 -0.77
N GLY A 347 9.19 -9.73 -1.49
CA GLY A 347 10.44 -10.47 -1.61
C GLY A 347 11.51 -9.80 -2.49
N ASN A 348 11.17 -8.74 -3.23
CA ASN A 348 12.11 -8.01 -4.10
C ASN A 348 12.08 -6.48 -3.89
N ALA A 349 11.63 -6.01 -2.73
CA ALA A 349 11.46 -4.58 -2.49
C ALA A 349 12.78 -3.79 -2.60
N ALA A 350 13.93 -4.41 -2.29
CA ALA A 350 15.25 -3.82 -2.54
C ALA A 350 15.47 -3.47 -4.02
N THR A 351 15.07 -4.34 -4.95
CA THR A 351 15.12 -4.06 -6.40
C THR A 351 14.19 -2.90 -6.76
N VAL A 352 12.98 -2.83 -6.19
CA VAL A 352 12.08 -1.68 -6.41
C VAL A 352 12.75 -0.37 -5.96
N SER A 353 13.41 -0.37 -4.81
CA SER A 353 14.17 0.78 -4.31
C SER A 353 15.38 1.14 -5.20
N GLU A 354 16.10 0.16 -5.74
CA GLU A 354 17.20 0.39 -6.71
C GLU A 354 16.73 1.07 -7.99
N GLU A 355 15.60 0.63 -8.55
CA GLU A 355 15.02 1.22 -9.77
C GLU A 355 14.55 2.66 -9.53
N LEU A 356 13.85 2.92 -8.41
CA LEU A 356 13.37 4.25 -8.04
C LEU A 356 14.53 5.21 -7.70
N ARG A 357 15.55 4.77 -6.95
CA ARG A 357 16.77 5.57 -6.69
C ARG A 357 17.53 5.91 -7.97
N ALA A 358 17.51 5.01 -8.95
CA ALA A 358 18.05 5.24 -10.29
C ALA A 358 17.04 5.91 -11.26
N SER A 359 16.07 6.64 -10.70
CA SER A 359 15.07 7.47 -11.40
C SER A 359 14.24 6.74 -12.47
N ARG A 360 13.89 5.47 -12.23
CA ARG A 360 12.95 4.72 -13.08
C ARG A 360 11.68 4.39 -12.29
N PRO A 361 10.50 4.86 -12.74
CA PRO A 361 9.24 4.55 -12.08
C PRO A 361 8.88 3.08 -12.27
N VAL A 362 8.19 2.51 -11.29
CA VAL A 362 7.84 1.08 -11.24
C VAL A 362 6.32 0.96 -11.27
N ILE A 363 5.76 0.21 -12.22
CA ILE A 363 4.33 -0.09 -12.20
C ILE A 363 4.09 -1.16 -11.13
N VAL A 364 3.09 -0.96 -10.27
CA VAL A 364 2.72 -1.90 -9.22
C VAL A 364 1.29 -2.38 -9.44
N PHE A 365 1.10 -3.70 -9.41
CA PHE A 365 -0.19 -4.35 -9.28
C PHE A 365 -0.35 -4.81 -7.83
N GLY A 366 -1.55 -4.66 -7.26
CA GLY A 366 -1.89 -5.25 -5.97
C GLY A 366 -3.34 -5.70 -5.91
N SER A 367 -3.62 -6.73 -5.11
CA SER A 367 -4.96 -7.20 -4.78
C SER A 367 -5.05 -7.78 -3.37
N ASN A 368 -6.21 -7.64 -2.70
CA ASN A 368 -6.42 -8.28 -1.38
C ASN A 368 -6.94 -9.72 -1.43
N CYS A 369 -7.07 -10.33 -2.62
CA CYS A 369 -7.40 -11.76 -2.72
C CYS A 369 -6.89 -12.43 -4.01
N ALA A 370 -6.31 -13.62 -3.87
CA ALA A 370 -5.70 -14.41 -4.96
C ALA A 370 -6.69 -14.93 -6.03
N ALA A 371 -8.00 -14.85 -5.78
CA ALA A 371 -9.04 -15.46 -6.62
C ALA A 371 -10.19 -14.52 -6.99
N CYS A 372 -10.15 -13.24 -6.57
CA CYS A 372 -11.22 -12.28 -6.88
C CYS A 372 -10.67 -10.97 -7.46
N ALA A 373 -10.99 -10.72 -8.73
CA ALA A 373 -10.79 -9.44 -9.41
C ALA A 373 -11.56 -8.26 -8.77
N ALA A 374 -12.29 -8.51 -7.67
CA ALA A 374 -13.06 -7.52 -6.96
C ALA A 374 -12.19 -6.37 -6.41
N ASN A 375 -11.05 -6.69 -5.81
CA ASN A 375 -10.22 -5.69 -5.14
C ASN A 375 -8.81 -5.77 -5.69
N GLN A 376 -8.61 -5.21 -6.89
CA GLN A 376 -7.29 -5.01 -7.49
C GLN A 376 -7.12 -3.56 -7.96
N HIS A 377 -5.90 -3.06 -7.95
CA HIS A 377 -5.53 -1.79 -8.58
C HIS A 377 -4.16 -1.91 -9.25
N ILE A 378 -3.91 -1.05 -10.23
CA ILE A 378 -2.61 -0.89 -10.87
C ILE A 378 -2.26 0.60 -10.84
N TRP A 379 -1.08 0.93 -10.32
CA TRP A 379 -0.59 2.29 -10.16
C TRP A 379 0.90 2.38 -10.45
N VAL A 380 1.48 3.56 -10.34
CA VAL A 380 2.93 3.76 -10.51
C VAL A 380 3.53 4.19 -9.18
N MET A 381 4.52 3.43 -8.68
CA MET A 381 5.49 3.95 -7.72
C MET A 381 6.41 4.90 -8.47
N ASP A 382 6.37 6.17 -8.11
CA ASP A 382 7.07 7.24 -8.82
C ASP A 382 7.94 8.13 -7.92
N GLY A 383 8.16 7.70 -6.68
CA GLY A 383 9.21 8.22 -5.81
C GLY A 383 9.62 7.25 -4.70
N ILE A 384 10.81 7.48 -4.16
CA ILE A 384 11.34 6.83 -2.97
C ILE A 384 11.98 7.89 -2.07
N LYS A 385 11.71 7.81 -0.77
CA LYS A 385 12.40 8.54 0.29
C LYS A 385 13.07 7.49 1.18
N ASP A 386 14.37 7.38 1.01
CA ASP A 386 15.24 6.41 1.66
C ASP A 386 16.06 7.14 2.74
N LEU A 387 15.70 6.91 4.01
CA LEU A 387 16.21 7.67 5.14
C LEU A 387 17.07 6.79 6.04
N TYR A 388 18.32 7.21 6.26
CA TYR A 388 19.20 6.72 7.31
C TYR A 388 19.25 7.75 8.42
N ALA A 389 19.32 7.27 9.66
CA ALA A 389 19.57 8.07 10.84
C ALA A 389 20.38 7.26 11.85
N VAL A 390 21.26 7.94 12.58
CA VAL A 390 21.87 7.40 13.82
C VAL A 390 21.21 8.13 14.99
N PHE A 391 20.81 7.38 16.02
CA PHE A 391 20.29 7.94 17.27
C PHE A 391 20.88 7.17 18.46
N ASN A 392 20.92 7.81 19.63
CA ASN A 392 21.58 7.24 20.81
C ASN A 392 20.55 6.97 21.91
N ASP A 393 20.62 5.83 22.59
CA ASP A 393 19.79 5.59 23.77
C ASP A 393 20.26 6.37 25.01
N ALA A 394 19.49 6.28 26.10
CA ALA A 394 19.78 6.97 27.35
C ALA A 394 21.07 6.50 28.06
N ASN A 395 21.69 5.41 27.60
CA ASN A 395 22.98 4.89 28.07
C ASN A 395 24.13 5.30 27.14
N GLY A 396 23.84 5.90 25.98
CA GLY A 396 24.82 6.35 25.00
C GLY A 396 25.12 5.37 23.86
N TYR A 397 24.43 4.22 23.76
CA TYR A 397 24.60 3.29 22.65
C TYR A 397 24.00 3.87 21.36
N CYS A 398 24.73 3.76 20.25
CA CYS A 398 24.37 4.36 18.97
C CYS A 398 23.75 3.32 18.03
N TYR A 399 22.55 3.58 17.51
CA TYR A 399 21.81 2.66 16.66
C TYR A 399 21.52 3.27 15.29
N GLU A 400 21.68 2.45 14.24
CA GLU A 400 21.15 2.77 12.91
C GLU A 400 19.63 2.61 12.89
N ASN A 401 18.98 3.50 12.16
CA ASN A 401 17.58 3.42 11.78
C ASN A 401 17.48 3.69 10.28
N HIS A 402 17.01 2.69 9.53
CA HIS A 402 16.74 2.77 8.10
C HIS A 402 15.23 2.75 7.89
N SER A 403 14.72 3.75 7.16
CA SER A 403 13.30 3.99 6.95
C SER A 403 13.00 4.38 5.50
N ILE A 404 12.54 3.40 4.71
CA ILE A 404 12.04 3.64 3.35
C ILE A 404 10.57 4.03 3.36
N TYR A 405 10.21 5.01 2.52
CA TYR A 405 8.85 5.34 2.10
C TYR A 405 8.78 5.49 0.58
N TYR A 406 7.60 5.24 0.01
CA TYR A 406 7.36 5.28 -1.44
C TYR A 406 6.27 6.30 -1.77
N GLN A 407 6.42 7.01 -2.88
CA GLN A 407 5.44 7.95 -3.42
C GLN A 407 4.74 7.34 -4.64
N MET A 408 3.47 7.71 -4.84
CA MET A 408 2.57 7.06 -5.78
C MET A 408 1.93 8.05 -6.73
N ASN A 409 1.98 7.75 -8.03
CA ASN A 409 1.00 8.25 -8.97
C ASN A 409 -0.12 7.22 -9.11
N TRP A 410 -1.24 7.49 -8.45
CA TRP A 410 -2.35 6.53 -8.35
C TRP A 410 -3.12 6.33 -9.67
N GLY A 411 -3.00 7.24 -10.65
CA GLY A 411 -3.85 7.26 -11.84
C GLY A 411 -5.28 7.75 -11.56
N TRP A 412 -5.43 8.67 -10.59
CA TRP A 412 -6.70 9.24 -10.11
C TRP A 412 -6.82 10.76 -10.24
N GLY A 413 -5.86 11.43 -10.88
CA GLY A 413 -5.85 12.88 -11.07
C GLY A 413 -4.83 13.61 -10.19
N ASP A 414 -4.95 14.94 -10.12
CA ASP A 414 -4.10 15.82 -9.31
C ASP A 414 -4.64 15.85 -7.87
N ILE A 415 -4.45 14.74 -7.14
CA ILE A 415 -4.91 14.54 -5.75
C ILE A 415 -3.75 14.72 -4.76
N SER A 416 -4.06 15.25 -3.57
CA SER A 416 -3.11 15.43 -2.46
C SER A 416 -2.38 14.13 -2.08
N GLU A 417 -3.04 12.99 -2.22
CA GLU A 417 -2.50 11.68 -1.87
C GLU A 417 -1.45 11.15 -2.86
N ASN A 418 -1.14 11.90 -3.94
CA ASN A 418 0.08 11.70 -4.74
C ASN A 418 1.32 12.32 -4.06
N ASN A 419 1.15 13.28 -3.15
CA ASN A 419 2.25 13.91 -2.39
C ASN A 419 2.71 13.05 -1.20
N THR A 420 1.84 12.13 -0.76
CA THR A 420 2.05 11.26 0.40
C THR A 420 3.16 10.23 0.23
N TRP A 421 3.98 10.11 1.28
CA TRP A 421 5.01 9.08 1.45
C TRP A 421 4.44 7.90 2.25
N PHE A 422 4.28 6.74 1.61
CA PHE A 422 3.69 5.53 2.22
C PHE A 422 4.75 4.48 2.56
N SER A 423 4.67 3.89 3.76
CA SER A 423 5.51 2.74 4.14
C SER A 423 4.89 1.43 3.65
N TYR A 424 5.65 0.68 2.84
CA TYR A 424 5.29 -0.68 2.38
C TYR A 424 6.23 -1.76 2.95
N THR A 425 7.44 -1.39 3.35
CA THR A 425 8.48 -2.26 3.91
C THR A 425 8.75 -1.91 5.38
N GLY A 426 9.32 -2.85 6.14
CA GLY A 426 9.69 -2.64 7.55
C GLY A 426 8.50 -2.46 8.51
N ILE A 427 7.26 -2.70 8.07
CA ILE A 427 6.03 -2.44 8.85
C ILE A 427 6.03 -3.19 10.19
N VAL A 428 6.66 -4.37 10.24
CA VAL A 428 6.85 -5.19 11.45
C VAL A 428 8.33 -5.57 11.67
N GLY A 429 9.25 -4.76 11.13
CA GLY A 429 10.67 -5.09 11.03
C GLY A 429 10.96 -6.07 9.90
N ALA A 430 11.66 -7.17 10.19
CA ALA A 430 12.03 -8.17 9.19
C ALA A 430 10.81 -8.88 8.56
N GLY A 431 10.54 -8.59 7.28
CA GLY A 431 9.53 -9.25 6.45
C GLY A 431 8.17 -8.54 6.40
N THR A 432 7.12 -9.32 6.15
CA THR A 432 5.72 -8.86 6.16
C THR A 432 4.82 -9.98 6.66
N LEU A 433 3.73 -9.61 7.36
CA LEU A 433 2.68 -10.54 7.80
C LEU A 433 1.42 -10.46 6.92
N TYR A 434 1.48 -9.65 5.86
CA TYR A 434 0.49 -9.61 4.78
C TYR A 434 0.64 -10.83 3.85
N ASN A 435 -0.46 -11.29 3.23
CA ASN A 435 -0.35 -12.30 2.16
C ASN A 435 0.20 -11.69 0.86
N SER A 436 1.53 -11.62 0.77
CA SER A 436 2.29 -10.97 -0.30
C SER A 436 2.01 -11.46 -1.73
N SER A 437 1.53 -12.70 -1.89
CA SER A 437 1.35 -13.39 -3.19
C SER A 437 0.51 -12.65 -4.24
N ASN A 438 -0.19 -11.58 -3.84
CA ASN A 438 -1.09 -10.80 -4.68
C ASN A 438 -0.50 -9.43 -5.11
N MET A 439 0.76 -9.12 -4.81
CA MET A 439 1.37 -7.82 -5.15
C MET A 439 2.67 -7.96 -5.95
N ARG A 440 2.74 -7.28 -7.10
CA ARG A 440 3.82 -7.41 -8.09
C ARG A 440 4.35 -6.05 -8.55
N ALA A 441 5.66 -5.96 -8.73
CA ALA A 441 6.36 -4.83 -9.32
C ALA A 441 6.81 -5.17 -10.75
N TYR A 442 6.51 -4.31 -11.72
CA TYR A 442 6.94 -4.41 -13.12
C TYR A 442 8.10 -3.44 -13.35
N ILE A 443 9.29 -4.00 -13.60
CA ILE A 443 10.52 -3.23 -13.79
C ILE A 443 10.70 -2.96 -15.28
N ILE A 444 10.63 -1.69 -15.67
CA ILE A 444 10.61 -1.25 -17.08
C ILE A 444 11.86 -0.39 -17.35
N LYS A 445 12.61 -0.74 -18.39
CA LYS A 445 13.83 -0.02 -18.81
C LYS A 445 13.78 0.29 -20.31
N PRO A 446 13.93 1.56 -20.73
CA PRO A 446 13.86 1.99 -22.12
C PRO A 446 15.07 1.55 -22.95
#